data_AF-A0A0H3ZQP5-F1
#
_entry.id   AF-A0A0H3ZQP5-F1
#
_cell.length_a   1.000
_cell.length_b   1.000
_cell.length_c   1.000
_cell.angle_alpha   90.00
_cell.angle_beta   90.00
_cell.angle_gamma   90.00
#
_symmetry.space_group_name_H-M   'P 1'
#
loop_
_entity.id
_entity.type
_entity.pdbx_description
1 polymer ?
#
loop_
_entity_poly.entity_id
_entity_poly.type
_entity_poly.pdbx_seq_one_letter_code
_entity_poly.pdbx_strand_id
1 'polypeptide(L)' 'MKPSNSKVQMAKQMHLNKTLSIDSICESLSISRATFYRYLSL' A
#
# COMPACT_ATOMS: atom_id res chain seq x y z
N MET A 1 13.38 -12.97 3.99
CA MET A 1 12.37 -12.66 2.94
C MET A 1 12.32 -11.14 2.76
N LYS A 2 12.67 -10.61 1.58
CA LYS A 2 12.44 -9.17 1.30
C LYS A 2 10.92 -8.92 1.38
N PRO A 3 10.43 -7.82 1.98
CA PRO A 3 9.01 -7.46 1.85
C PRO A 3 8.73 -7.45 0.35
N SER A 4 7.94 -8.43 -0.09
CA SER A 4 7.81 -8.76 -1.50
C SER A 4 7.38 -7.52 -2.24
N ASN A 5 8.09 -7.20 -3.31
CA ASN A 5 7.84 -6.04 -4.17
C ASN A 5 6.34 -5.92 -4.58
N SER A 6 5.62 -7.05 -4.55
CA SER A 6 4.18 -7.13 -4.75
C SER A 6 3.36 -6.20 -3.83
N LYS A 7 3.70 -6.05 -2.55
CA LYS A 7 2.94 -5.13 -1.65
C LYS A 7 3.21 -3.66 -1.98
N VAL A 8 4.42 -3.32 -2.42
CA VAL A 8 4.76 -1.96 -2.88
C VAL A 8 4.01 -1.64 -4.17
N GLN A 9 4.03 -2.57 -5.13
CA GLN A 9 3.32 -2.42 -6.41
C GLN A 9 1.80 -2.34 -6.21
N MET A 10 1.21 -3.21 -5.38
CA MET A 10 -0.21 -3.15 -5.06
C MET A 10 -0.58 -1.86 -4.33
N ALA A 11 0.21 -1.40 -3.36
CA ALA A 11 -0.06 -0.13 -2.67
C ALA A 11 -0.11 1.04 -3.65
N LYS A 12 0.85 1.11 -4.60
CA LYS A 12 0.86 2.13 -5.65
C LYS A 12 -0.36 2.02 -6.58
N GLN A 13 -0.68 0.81 -7.04
CA GLN A 13 -1.82 0.57 -7.94
C GLN A 13 -3.16 0.89 -7.27
N MET A 14 -3.37 0.47 -6.03
CA MET A 14 -4.59 0.77 -5.27
C MET A 14 -4.72 2.26 -4.96
N HIS A 15 -3.61 2.99 -4.75
CA HIS A 15 -3.64 4.44 -4.53
C HIS A 15 -4.03 5.26 -5.78
N LEU A 16 -3.82 4.71 -6.98
CA LEU A 16 -4.32 5.29 -8.22
C LEU A 16 -5.85 5.21 -8.29
N ASN A 17 -6.44 4.18 -7.69
CA ASN A 17 -7.89 4.07 -7.57
C ASN A 17 -8.42 4.99 -6.46
N LYS A 18 -8.96 6.14 -6.85
CA LYS A 18 -9.46 7.18 -5.92
C LYS A 18 -10.75 6.78 -5.19
N THR A 19 -11.37 5.64 -5.50
CA THR A 19 -12.54 5.14 -4.76
C THR A 19 -12.15 4.41 -3.47
N LEU A 20 -10.88 4.01 -3.33
CA LEU A 20 -10.39 3.31 -2.14
C LEU A 20 -9.85 4.31 -1.12
N SER A 21 -10.31 4.17 0.13
CA SER A 21 -9.72 4.91 1.25
C SER A 21 -8.33 4.36 1.59
N ILE A 22 -7.44 5.20 2.11
CA ILE A 22 -6.10 4.77 2.54
C ILE A 22 -6.19 3.68 3.63
N ASP A 23 -7.18 3.76 4.52
CA ASP A 23 -7.39 2.77 5.58
C ASP A 23 -7.78 1.40 5.00
N SER A 24 -8.70 1.37 4.04
CA SER A 24 -9.10 0.13 3.35
C SER A 24 -7.94 -0.53 2.59
N ILE A 25 -7.03 0.28 2.02
CA ILE A 25 -5.81 -0.21 1.37
C ILE A 25 -4.85 -0.81 2.42
N CYS A 26 -4.65 -0.12 3.53
CA CYS A 26 -3.80 -0.58 4.63
C CYS A 26 -4.30 -1.91 5.21
N GLU A 27 -5.61 -2.03 5.43
CA GLU A 27 -6.27 -3.26 5.88
C GLU A 27 -6.09 -4.41 4.88
N SER A 28 -6.37 -4.17 3.60
CA SER A 28 -6.24 -5.17 2.52
C SER A 28 -4.82 -5.71 2.39
N LEU A 29 -3.81 -4.86 2.58
CA LEU A 29 -2.41 -5.24 2.48
C LEU A 29 -1.81 -5.72 3.81
N SER A 30 -2.59 -5.64 4.90
CA SER A 30 -2.17 -5.89 6.29
C SER A 30 -0.89 -5.11 6.63
N ILE A 31 -0.92 -3.79 6.41
CA ILE A 31 0.18 -2.87 6.71
C ILE A 31 -0.32 -1.65 7.48
N SER A 32 0.57 -0.96 8.18
CA SER A 32 0.25 0.32 8.80
C SER A 32 0.22 1.46 7.78
N ARG A 33 -0.47 2.57 8.11
CA ARG A 33 -0.45 3.81 7.31
C ARG A 33 0.97 4.32 7.08
N ALA A 34 1.83 4.27 8.10
CA ALA A 34 3.24 4.65 7.97
C ALA A 34 3.98 3.78 6.93
N THR A 35 3.72 2.48 6.92
CA THR A 35 4.29 1.55 5.92
C THR A 35 3.75 1.84 4.52
N PHE A 36 2.47 2.15 4.39
CA PHE A 36 1.86 2.54 3.13
C PHE A 36 2.53 3.79 2.54
N TYR A 37 2.70 4.86 3.31
CA TYR A 37 3.39 6.06 2.82
C TYR A 37 4.86 5.81 2.49
N ARG A 38 5.55 4.95 3.25
CA ARG A 38 6.90 4.49 2.89
C ARG A 38 6.91 3.75 1.55
N TYR A 39 5.89 2.94 1.23
CA TYR A 39 5.79 2.27 -0.07
C TYR A 39 5.55 3.24 -1.23
N LEU A 40 4.87 4.36 -0.99
CA LEU A 40 4.69 5.40 -2.00
C LEU A 40 5.99 6.17 -2.30
N SER A 41 6.93 6.24 -1.36
CA SER A 41 8.22 6.93 -1.54
C SER A 41 9.34 6.04 -2.07
N LEU A 42 9.13 4.73 -2.18
CA LEU A 42 10.05 3.77 -2.83
C LEU A 42 9.78 3.72 -4.33
#